data_AF-A0A4C1ZTB1-F1
#
_entry.id   AF-A0A4C1ZTB1-F1
#
_cell.length_a   1.000
_cell.length_b   1.000
_cell.length_c   1.000
_cell.angle_alpha   90.00
_cell.angle_beta   90.00
_cell.angle_gamma   90.00
#
_symmetry.space_group_name_H-M   'P 1'
#
loop_
_entity.id
_entity.type
_entity.pdbx_description
1 polymer ?
#
loop_
_entity_poly.entity_id
_entity_poly.type
_entity_poly.pdbx_seq_one_letter_code
_entity_poly.pdbx_strand_id
1 'polypeptide(L)'
;MSSSRLQVKHIKIPPKFRGVQTYLESDIAVLHLTTPFVYDAFVRPVCLDFDLGSDRRQLASGNLATISAWGLSAENIKSSQVQIIKCRMWTSPRATMRSLPLHAVHNLGQNMRWIP
;
A
#
# COMPACT_ATOMS: atom_id res chain seq x y z
N MET A 1 -9.17 -0.39 -24.32
CA MET A 1 -8.49 0.58 -23.43
C MET A 1 -7.01 0.56 -23.76
N SER A 2 -6.42 1.73 -24.03
CA SER A 2 -4.97 1.87 -24.24
C SER A 2 -4.28 2.06 -22.88
N SER A 3 -3.15 1.39 -22.69
CA SER A 3 -2.29 1.61 -21.52
C SER A 3 -1.44 2.85 -21.75
N SER A 4 -1.42 3.76 -20.77
CA SER A 4 -0.57 4.94 -20.79
C SER A 4 0.65 4.72 -19.89
N ARG A 5 1.85 4.95 -20.43
CA ARG A 5 3.12 4.81 -19.70
C ARG A 5 3.76 6.18 -19.51
N LEU A 6 4.04 6.54 -18.26
CA LEU A 6 4.73 7.78 -17.90
C LEU A 6 6.16 7.48 -17.43
N GLN A 7 7.07 8.42 -17.68
CA GLN A 7 8.46 8.31 -17.23
C GLN A 7 8.64 8.95 -15.85
N VAL A 8 9.44 8.31 -15.01
CA VAL A 8 9.82 8.83 -13.70
C VAL A 8 11.04 9.73 -13.89
N LYS A 9 10.93 11.00 -13.47
CA LYS A 9 12.04 11.96 -13.47
C LYS A 9 13.00 11.70 -12.32
N HIS A 10 12.48 11.50 -11.11
CA HIS A 10 13.26 11.06 -9.95
C HIS A 10 12.35 10.51 -8.85
N ILE A 11 12.98 9.82 -7.89
CA ILE A 11 12.32 9.19 -6.74
C ILE A 11 12.81 9.88 -5.46
N LYS A 12 11.88 10.29 -4.61
CA LYS A 12 12.16 10.82 -3.27
C LYS A 12 11.88 9.73 -2.23
N ILE A 13 12.93 9.31 -1.54
CA ILE A 13 12.88 8.31 -0.48
C ILE A 13 13.09 9.01 0.87
N PRO A 14 12.28 8.72 1.90
CA PRO A 14 12.47 9.27 3.24
C PRO A 14 13.87 8.96 3.79
N PRO A 15 14.56 9.92 4.41
CA PRO A 15 15.90 9.70 4.96
C PRO A 15 16.00 8.58 5.99
N LYS A 16 14.89 8.27 6.68
CA LYS A 16 14.77 7.23 7.71
C LYS A 16 14.59 5.82 7.16
N PHE A 17 14.25 5.67 5.87
CA PHE A 17 14.06 4.34 5.30
C PHE A 17 15.41 3.59 5.27
N ARG A 18 15.44 2.42 5.91
CA ARG A 18 16.59 1.49 5.93
C ARG A 18 16.14 0.06 5.60
N GLY A 19 14.94 -0.08 5.02
CA GLY A 19 14.34 -1.37 4.69
C GLY A 19 14.14 -2.26 5.91
N VAL A 20 14.45 -3.54 5.77
CA VAL A 20 14.25 -4.56 6.83
C VAL A 20 15.02 -4.27 8.12
N GLN A 21 16.11 -3.50 8.06
CA GLN A 21 16.93 -3.17 9.23
C GLN A 21 16.16 -2.32 10.26
N THR A 22 15.23 -1.49 9.78
CA THR A 22 14.34 -0.66 10.61
C THR A 22 12.90 -1.15 10.55
N TYR A 23 12.69 -2.45 10.31
CA TYR A 23 11.36 -3.05 10.22
C TYR A 23 10.41 -2.31 9.26
N LEU A 24 10.94 -1.83 8.12
CA LEU A 24 10.16 -1.06 7.14
C LEU A 24 9.61 0.28 7.70
N GLU A 25 10.30 0.87 8.68
CA GLU A 25 10.00 2.24 9.11
C GLU A 25 10.09 3.20 7.91
N SER A 26 9.07 4.06 7.76
CA SER A 26 8.96 5.03 6.66
C SER A 26 8.97 4.39 5.27
N ASP A 27 8.35 3.21 5.12
CA ASP A 27 8.18 2.55 3.82
C ASP A 27 7.14 3.26 2.93
N ILE A 28 7.57 4.41 2.38
CA ILE A 28 6.82 5.24 1.45
C ILE A 28 7.82 5.96 0.54
N ALA A 29 7.45 6.22 -0.72
CA ALA A 29 8.25 7.03 -1.63
C ALA A 29 7.36 7.93 -2.49
N VAL A 30 7.88 9.09 -2.88
CA VAL A 30 7.19 10.01 -3.81
C VAL A 30 7.92 9.98 -5.15
N LEU A 31 7.18 9.69 -6.22
CA LEU A 31 7.70 9.65 -7.58
C LEU A 31 7.34 10.95 -8.29
N HIS A 32 8.36 11.65 -8.78
CA HIS A 32 8.16 12.83 -9.62
C HIS A 32 8.19 12.39 -11.07
N LEU A 33 7.08 12.58 -11.79
CA LEU A 33 7.00 12.21 -13.20
C LEU A 33 7.62 13.30 -14.09
N THR A 34 8.06 12.91 -15.29
CA THR A 34 8.55 13.86 -16.29
C THR A 34 7.43 14.73 -16.86
N THR A 35 6.25 14.15 -17.00
CA THR A 35 5.04 14.81 -17.50
C THR A 35 3.87 14.62 -16.51
N PRO A 36 3.01 15.63 -16.33
CA PRO A 36 1.84 15.51 -15.47
C PRO A 36 0.80 14.55 -16.06
N PHE A 37 -0.03 13.98 -15.20
CA PHE A 37 -1.22 13.25 -15.64
C PHE A 37 -2.26 14.23 -16.24
N VAL A 38 -2.96 13.77 -17.27
CA VAL A 38 -4.20 14.40 -17.73
C VAL A 38 -5.35 13.71 -17.02
N TYR A 39 -6.18 14.48 -16.30
CA TYR A 39 -7.33 13.93 -15.60
C TYR A 39 -8.51 13.71 -16.53
N ASP A 40 -9.16 12.56 -16.38
CA ASP A 40 -10.33 12.18 -17.15
C ASP A 40 -11.29 11.33 -16.29
N ALA A 41 -12.16 10.55 -16.93
CA ALA A 41 -13.08 9.65 -16.24
C ALA A 41 -12.38 8.44 -15.59
N PHE A 42 -11.17 8.10 -16.01
CA PHE A 42 -10.42 6.90 -15.59
C PHE A 42 -9.21 7.21 -14.71
N VAL A 43 -8.66 8.43 -14.79
CA VAL A 43 -7.47 8.87 -14.04
C VAL A 43 -7.84 10.03 -13.11
N ARG A 44 -7.87 9.76 -11.81
CA ARG A 44 -8.06 10.75 -10.74
C ARG A 44 -7.17 10.46 -9.52
N PRO A 45 -6.74 11.48 -8.77
CA PRO A 45 -5.97 11.28 -7.55
C PRO A 45 -6.84 10.74 -6.41
N VAL A 46 -6.19 10.10 -5.44
CA VAL A 46 -6.78 9.78 -4.13
C VAL A 46 -6.63 10.97 -3.19
N CYS A 47 -7.57 11.15 -2.27
CA CYS A 47 -7.48 12.17 -1.23
C CYS A 47 -6.38 11.81 -0.21
N LEU A 48 -5.68 12.83 0.28
CA LEU A 48 -4.78 12.73 1.42
C LEU A 48 -5.30 13.66 2.50
N ASP A 49 -5.36 13.16 3.73
CA ASP A 49 -5.72 13.93 4.91
C ASP A 49 -4.51 13.96 5.86
N PHE A 50 -4.31 15.11 6.51
CA PHE A 50 -3.24 15.31 7.48
C PHE A 50 -3.81 15.75 8.85
N ASP A 51 -5.13 15.83 8.98
CA ASP A 51 -5.79 16.10 10.25
C ASP A 51 -5.80 14.85 11.14
N LEU A 52 -5.14 14.94 12.29
CA LEU A 52 -5.05 13.85 13.26
C LEU A 52 -6.45 13.40 13.77
N GLY A 53 -7.42 14.31 13.81
CA GLY A 53 -8.80 13.99 14.18
C GLY A 53 -9.51 13.13 13.13
N SER A 54 -9.26 13.40 11.85
CA SER A 54 -9.70 12.59 10.73
C SER A 54 -9.06 11.21 10.76
N ASP A 55 -7.74 11.11 10.93
CA ASP A 55 -7.03 9.82 11.02
C ASP A 55 -7.61 8.92 12.11
N ARG A 56 -7.82 9.48 13.31
CA ARG A 56 -8.39 8.71 14.42
C ARG A 56 -9.79 8.18 14.12
N ARG A 57 -10.60 8.95 13.39
CA ARG A 57 -11.95 8.54 13.00
C ARG A 57 -11.92 7.53 11.86
N GLN A 58 -11.07 7.73 10.85
CA GLN A 58 -10.97 6.87 9.67
C GLN A 58 -10.33 5.53 9.99
N LEU A 59 -9.31 5.50 10.87
CA LEU A 59 -8.56 4.31 11.26
C LEU A 59 -9.16 3.55 12.45
N ALA A 60 -10.36 3.93 12.89
CA ALA A 60 -11.03 3.27 14.01
C ALA A 60 -11.35 1.80 13.71
N SER A 61 -11.22 0.94 14.73
CA SER A 61 -11.55 -0.49 14.61
C SER A 61 -12.99 -0.69 14.15
N GLY A 62 -13.20 -1.65 13.25
CA GLY A 62 -14.50 -1.96 12.66
C GLY A 62 -14.84 -1.18 11.39
N ASN A 63 -14.15 -0.05 11.13
CA ASN A 63 -14.30 0.70 9.88
C ASN A 63 -13.91 -0.14 8.69
N LEU A 64 -14.56 0.08 7.55
CA LEU A 64 -14.25 -0.66 6.33
C LEU A 64 -13.15 0.05 5.53
N ALA A 65 -12.04 -0.65 5.34
CA ALA A 65 -11.01 -0.31 4.37
C ALA A 65 -11.31 -1.00 3.04
N THR A 66 -10.88 -0.39 1.93
CA THR A 66 -10.95 -1.00 0.60
C THR A 66 -9.54 -1.12 0.02
N ILE A 67 -9.19 -2.32 -0.46
CA ILE A 67 -7.91 -2.61 -1.10
C ILE A 67 -8.19 -3.00 -2.55
N SER A 68 -7.41 -2.45 -3.48
CA SER A 68 -7.50 -2.74 -4.90
C SER A 68 -6.17 -3.25 -5.41
N ALA A 69 -6.13 -4.45 -6.00
CA ALA A 69 -4.91 -4.95 -6.64
C ALA A 69 -5.19 -6.06 -7.66
N TRP A 70 -4.18 -6.32 -8.50
CA TRP A 70 -4.11 -7.51 -9.35
C TRP A 70 -3.56 -8.69 -8.54
N GLY A 71 -4.02 -9.90 -8.83
CA GLY A 71 -3.48 -11.12 -8.20
C GLY A 71 -3.93 -11.39 -6.76
N LEU A 72 -4.91 -10.66 -6.23
CA LEU A 72 -5.59 -11.00 -4.97
C LEU A 72 -6.60 -12.14 -5.22
N SER A 73 -6.12 -13.34 -5.53
CA SER A 73 -6.96 -14.54 -5.59
C SER A 73 -6.63 -15.46 -4.43
N ALA A 74 -7.65 -16.02 -3.79
CA ALA A 74 -7.50 -17.06 -2.77
C ALA A 74 -6.77 -18.31 -3.32
N GLU A 75 -6.74 -18.49 -4.64
CA GLU A 75 -6.24 -19.70 -5.30
C GLU A 75 -4.83 -19.53 -5.91
N ASN A 76 -4.07 -18.48 -5.58
CA ASN A 76 -2.73 -18.20 -6.15
C ASN A 76 -2.70 -17.98 -7.68
N ILE A 77 -3.86 -17.88 -8.33
CA ILE A 77 -3.95 -17.54 -9.75
C ILE A 77 -3.83 -16.02 -9.89
N LYS A 78 -2.77 -15.56 -10.55
CA LYS A 78 -2.59 -14.14 -10.88
C LYS A 78 -3.74 -13.69 -11.78
N SER A 79 -4.69 -12.95 -11.21
CA SER A 79 -5.77 -12.35 -11.99
C SER A 79 -5.23 -11.20 -12.84
N SER A 80 -5.55 -11.22 -14.13
CA SER A 80 -5.29 -10.12 -15.07
C SER A 80 -6.24 -8.94 -14.87
N GLN A 81 -7.27 -9.11 -14.03
CA GLN A 81 -8.24 -8.09 -13.67
C GLN A 81 -8.04 -7.60 -12.24
N VAL A 82 -8.27 -6.30 -12.03
CA VAL A 82 -8.25 -5.68 -10.71
C VAL A 82 -9.34 -6.30 -9.83
N GLN A 83 -8.97 -6.69 -8.62
CA GLN A 83 -9.90 -7.14 -7.58
C GLN A 83 -10.03 -6.07 -6.51
N ILE A 84 -11.22 -5.95 -5.92
CA ILE A 84 -11.52 -5.02 -4.84
C ILE A 84 -11.94 -5.82 -3.61
N ILE A 85 -11.20 -5.68 -2.51
CA ILE A 85 -11.47 -6.34 -1.24
C ILE A 85 -11.86 -5.29 -0.19
N LYS A 86 -12.93 -5.57 0.55
CA LYS A 86 -13.32 -4.78 1.71
C LYS A 86 -12.89 -5.50 2.99
N CYS A 87 -12.05 -4.87 3.78
CA CYS A 87 -11.54 -5.41 5.05
C CYS A 87 -12.01 -4.54 6.22
N ARG A 88 -12.34 -5.14 7.35
CA ARG A 88 -12.53 -4.36 8.59
C ARG A 88 -11.17 -4.00 9.16
N MET A 89 -10.98 -2.72 9.43
CA MET A 89 -9.84 -2.23 10.17
C MET A 89 -9.85 -2.81 11.58
N TRP A 90 -8.68 -3.14 12.07
CA TRP A 90 -8.48 -3.61 13.42
C TRP A 90 -7.32 -2.87 14.04
N THR A 91 -7.60 -2.11 15.09
CA THR A 91 -6.54 -1.48 15.88
C THR A 91 -6.00 -2.51 16.86
N SER A 92 -4.74 -2.94 16.70
CA SER A 92 -4.06 -3.71 17.74
C SER A 92 -3.83 -2.80 18.95
N PRO A 93 -4.25 -3.18 20.18
CA PRO A 93 -3.83 -2.49 21.40
C PRO A 93 -2.30 -2.52 21.60
N ARG A 94 -1.61 -3.38 20.85
CA ARG A 94 -0.15 -3.51 20.77
C ARG A 94 0.30 -3.19 19.34
N ALA A 95 0.09 -1.95 18.89
CA ALA A 95 0.75 -1.44 17.68
C ALA A 95 2.20 -1.01 17.97
N THR A 96 2.88 -1.65 18.93
CA THR A 96 4.34 -1.73 18.89
C THR A 96 4.68 -2.82 17.89
N MET A 97 5.41 -2.45 16.85
CA MET A 97 6.13 -3.35 15.94
C MET A 97 7.22 -4.18 16.66
N ARG A 98 6.99 -4.54 17.93
CA ARG A 98 7.86 -5.34 18.80
C ARG A 98 7.25 -6.69 19.16
N SER A 99 5.97 -6.92 18.91
CA SER A 99 5.29 -8.17 19.29
C SER A 99 4.77 -9.00 18.12
N LEU A 100 5.09 -8.65 16.87
CA LEU A 100 5.00 -9.64 15.80
C LEU A 100 6.28 -10.49 15.90
N PRO A 101 6.20 -11.77 16.29
CA PRO A 101 7.36 -12.65 16.17
C PRO A 101 7.83 -12.58 14.72
N LEU A 102 9.14 -12.57 14.47
CA LEU A 102 9.75 -12.52 13.13
C LEU A 102 9.13 -13.54 12.15
N HIS A 103 8.57 -14.64 12.67
CA HIS A 103 7.80 -15.65 11.92
C HIS A 103 6.47 -15.15 11.32
N ALA A 104 5.80 -14.16 11.90
CA ALA A 104 4.54 -13.61 11.38
C ALA A 104 4.78 -12.59 10.24
N VAL A 105 5.88 -11.84 10.31
CA VAL A 105 6.32 -10.98 9.18
C VAL A 105 6.80 -11.86 8.02
N HIS A 106 7.47 -12.97 8.33
CA HIS A 106 7.80 -13.98 7.31
C HIS A 106 6.56 -14.56 6.63
N ASN A 107 5.47 -14.88 7.34
CA ASN A 107 4.28 -15.46 6.69
C ASN A 107 3.46 -14.47 5.83
N LEU A 108 3.46 -13.18 6.15
CA LEU A 108 2.88 -12.17 5.26
C LEU A 108 3.75 -11.87 4.03
N GLY A 109 5.07 -12.08 4.15
CA GLY A 109 6.03 -11.95 3.03
C GLY A 109 6.31 -13.23 2.24
N GLN A 110 5.99 -14.42 2.75
CA GLN A 110 6.32 -15.70 2.11
C GLN A 110 5.27 -16.20 1.11
N ASN A 111 4.09 -15.58 1.05
CA ASN A 111 3.14 -15.83 -0.04
C ASN A 111 3.31 -14.89 -1.25
N MET A 112 4.27 -13.95 -1.21
CA MET A 112 4.74 -13.24 -2.41
C MET A 112 6.04 -13.85 -2.90
N ARG A 113 5.91 -15.01 -3.56
CA ARG A 113 7.00 -15.62 -4.32
C ARG A 113 7.36 -14.72 -5.50
N TRP A 114 8.43 -13.95 -5.35
CA TRP A 114 9.13 -13.32 -6.48
C TRP A 114 9.73 -14.43 -7.35
N ILE A 115 9.11 -14.69 -8.49
CA ILE A 115 9.76 -15.40 -9.60
C ILE A 115 10.47 -14.29 -10.40
N PRO A 116 11.75 -14.49 -10.82
CA PRO A 116 12.53 -13.47 -11.54
C PRO A 116 11.81 -12.90 -12.76
#